data_AF-A0A2M7PL50-F1
#
_entry.id   AF-A0A2M7PL50-F1
#
_cell.length_a   1.000
_cell.length_b   1.000
_cell.length_c   1.000
_cell.angle_alpha   90.00
_cell.angle_beta   90.00
_cell.angle_gamma   90.00
#
_symmetry.space_group_name_H-M   'P 1'
#
loop_
_entity.id
_entity.type
_entity.pdbx_description
1 polymer ?
#
loop_
_entity_poly.entity_id
_entity_poly.type
_entity_poly.pdbx_seq_one_letter_code
_entity_poly.pdbx_strand_id
1 'polypeptide(L)' 'MQVIRALFDGSEIKPIEPIKTKKKTEVLVIFPDEIEKFALEEARRLLRGSGKGERLTEKLLKSRAEDIKIEGR' A
#
# COMPACT_ATOMS: atom_id res chain seq x y z
N MET A 1 2.58 -2.99 25.84
CA MET A 1 2.56 -2.03 24.72
C MET A 1 1.22 -1.32 24.75
N GLN A 2 1.18 0.01 24.88
CA GLN A 2 -0.08 0.77 24.94
C GLN A 2 -0.30 1.48 23.60
N VAL A 3 -1.44 1.24 22.96
CA VAL A 3 -1.82 1.90 21.72
C VAL A 3 -2.56 3.20 22.06
N ILE A 4 -2.04 4.32 21.59
CA ILE A 4 -2.65 5.65 21.76
C ILE A 4 -3.18 6.08 20.39
N ARG A 5 -4.46 6.43 20.33
CA ARG A 5 -5.05 6.98 19.12
C ARG A 5 -4.67 8.45 19.02
N ALA A 6 -4.18 8.85 17.86
CA ALA A 6 -3.78 10.22 17.56
C ALA A 6 -4.26 10.62 16.16
N LEU A 7 -4.44 11.92 15.97
CA LEU A 7 -4.72 12.55 14.68
C LEU A 7 -3.44 13.16 14.15
N PHE A 8 -3.17 12.95 12.86
CA PHE A 8 -2.10 13.62 12.13
C PHE A 8 -2.72 14.68 11.22
N ASP A 9 -2.30 15.93 11.37
CA ASP A 9 -2.81 17.07 10.60
C ASP A 9 -1.90 17.47 9.42
N GLY A 10 -0.91 16.63 9.08
CA GLY A 10 0.11 16.92 8.06
C GLY A 10 1.38 17.54 8.63
N SER A 11 1.37 18.02 9.88
CA SER A 11 2.55 18.59 10.55
C SER A 11 2.77 18.01 11.94
N GLU A 12 1.69 17.79 12.70
CA GLU A 12 1.73 17.40 14.10
C GLU A 12 0.88 16.14 14.36
N ILE A 13 1.32 15.32 15.31
CA ILE A 13 0.57 14.16 15.79
C ILE A 13 0.00 14.51 17.16
N LYS A 14 -1.33 14.66 17.24
CA LYS A 14 -2.03 15.04 18.46
C LYS A 14 -2.82 13.84 19.00
N PRO A 15 -2.55 13.37 20.22
CA PRO A 15 -3.32 12.28 20.80
C PRO A 15 -4.77 12.73 21.02
N ILE A 16 -5.72 11.86 20.71
CA ILE A 16 -7.16 12.14 20.89
C ILE A 16 -7.48 12.22 22.38
N GLU A 17 -6.82 11.38 23.18
CA GLU A 17 -6.96 11.32 24.62
C GLU A 17 -5.66 11.76 25.31
N PRO A 18 -5.73 12.40 26.49
CA PRO A 18 -4.55 12.79 27.24
C PRO A 18 -3.69 11.57 27.61
N ILE A 19 -2.42 11.61 27.23
CA ILE A 19 -1.46 10.58 27.61
C ILE A 19 -1.07 10.81 29.08
N LYS A 20 -1.44 9.87 29.96
CA LYS A 20 -1.09 9.93 31.40
C LYS A 20 0.39 9.56 31.65
N THR A 21 1.31 10.21 30.97
CA THR A 21 2.75 10.10 31.23
C THR A 21 3.31 11.44 31.69
N LYS A 22 4.07 11.43 32.78
CA LYS A 22 4.82 12.60 33.29
C LYS A 22 6.30 12.54 32.92
N LYS A 23 6.72 11.53 32.17
CA LYS A 23 8.13 11.27 31.81
C LYS A 23 8.31 11.37 30.29
N LYS A 24 9.50 11.79 29.88
CA LYS A 24 9.92 11.73 28.47
C LYS A 24 10.02 10.26 28.07
N THR A 25 9.25 9.87 27.07
CA THR A 25 9.11 8.48 26.64
C THR A 25 9.26 8.42 25.13
N GLU A 26 10.04 7.47 24.65
CA GLU A 26 10.14 7.16 23.22
C GLU A 26 8.87 6.45 22.76
N VAL A 27 8.35 6.83 21.59
CA VAL A 27 7.12 6.27 21.03
C VAL A 27 7.34 5.88 19.57
N LEU A 28 6.72 4.76 19.17
CA LEU A 28 6.70 4.30 17.79
C LEU A 28 5.44 4.84 17.10
N VAL A 29 5.62 5.58 16.01
CA VAL A 29 4.53 6.06 15.17
C VAL A 29 4.39 5.14 13.98
N ILE A 30 3.20 4.58 13.78
CA ILE A 30 2.87 3.73 12.63
C ILE A 30 1.86 4.47 11.78
N PHE A 31 2.25 4.83 10.55
CA PHE A 31 1.32 5.31 9.55
C PHE A 31 0.72 4.12 8.82
N PRO A 32 -0.62 3.98 8.77
CA PRO A 32 -1.22 2.97 7.90
C PRO A 32 -0.95 3.35 6.45
N ASP A 33 -0.40 2.43 5.66
CA ASP A 33 -0.36 2.57 4.20
C ASP A 33 -1.82 2.60 3.71
N GLU A 34 -2.28 3.72 3.14
CA GLU A 34 -3.65 3.84 2.57
C GLU A 34 -3.84 3.00 1.31
N ILE A 35 -2.76 2.44 0.76
CA ILE A 35 -2.78 1.64 -0.45
C ILE A 35 -2.87 0.19 -0.05
N GLU A 36 -4.04 -0.43 -0.27
CA GLU A 36 -4.12 -1.89 -0.37
C GLU A 36 -3.14 -2.34 -1.46
N LYS A 37 -1.99 -2.86 -1.02
CA LYS A 37 -1.00 -3.47 -1.89
C LYS A 37 -1.57 -4.80 -2.36
N PHE A 38 -2.34 -4.77 -3.44
CA PHE A 38 -2.81 -6.00 -4.07
C PHE A 38 -1.63 -6.79 -4.64
N ALA A 39 -1.66 -8.10 -4.44
CA ALA A 39 -0.83 -9.00 -5.21
C ALA A 39 -1.10 -8.77 -6.71
N LEU A 40 -0.06 -8.88 -7.53
CA LEU A 40 -0.13 -8.59 -8.97
C LEU A 40 -1.24 -9.41 -9.67
N GLU A 41 -1.48 -10.65 -9.23
CA GLU A 41 -2.57 -11.50 -9.72
C GLU A 41 -3.95 -10.94 -9.41
N GLU A 42 -4.14 -10.40 -8.21
CA GLU A 42 -5.40 -9.84 -7.76
C GLU A 42 -5.72 -8.51 -8.45
N ALA A 43 -4.71 -7.65 -8.61
CA ALA A 43 -4.82 -6.43 -9.40
C ALA A 43 -5.21 -6.75 -10.86
N ARG A 44 -4.62 -7.78 -11.47
CA ARG A 44 -4.97 -8.23 -12.83
C ARG A 44 -6.39 -8.78 -12.91
N ARG A 45 -6.85 -9.51 -11.90
CA ARG A 45 -8.24 -10.01 -11.83
C ARG A 45 -9.24 -8.87 -11.82
N LEU A 46 -8.98 -7.83 -11.02
CA LEU A 46 -9.85 -6.66 -10.89
C LEU A 46 -9.90 -5.79 -12.16
N LEU A 47 -8.83 -5.82 -12.97
CA LEU A 47 -8.75 -5.06 -14.23
C LEU A 47 -9.37 -5.78 -15.45
N ARG A 48 -9.65 -7.10 -15.36
CA ARG A 48 -10.31 -7.86 -16.44
C ARG A 48 -11.79 -7.45 -16.55
N GLY A 49 -12.27 -7.23 -17.77
CA GLY A 49 -13.66 -6.81 -18.05
C GLY A 49 -13.96 -5.31 -17.86
N SER A 50 -13.00 -4.50 -17.43
CA SER A 50 -13.14 -3.04 -17.26
C SER A 50 -12.93 -2.23 -18.57
N GLY A 51 -12.91 -2.89 -19.73
CA GLY A 51 -12.71 -2.26 -21.05
C GLY A 51 -11.31 -1.65 -21.26
N LYS A 52 -11.00 -0.53 -20.61
CA LYS A 52 -9.66 0.09 -20.64
C LYS A 52 -8.62 -0.69 -19.82
N GLY A 53 -9.01 -1.26 -18.67
CA GLY A 53 -8.14 -2.08 -17.82
C GLY A 53 -7.74 -3.44 -18.44
N GLU A 54 -8.59 -3.96 -19.33
CA GLU A 54 -8.36 -5.22 -20.03
C GLU A 54 -7.23 -5.11 -21.06
N ARG A 55 -7.21 -4.01 -21.84
CA ARG A 55 -6.10 -3.71 -22.77
C ARG A 55 -4.76 -3.52 -22.05
N LEU A 56 -4.75 -2.93 -20.86
CA LEU A 56 -3.54 -2.78 -20.06
C LEU A 56 -3.04 -4.15 -19.58
N THR A 57 -3.95 -5.00 -19.11
CA THR A 57 -3.64 -6.36 -18.67
C THR A 57 -3.10 -7.22 -19.82
N GLU A 58 -3.69 -7.15 -21.01
CA GLU A 58 -3.17 -7.83 -22.21
C GLU A 58 -1.76 -7.37 -22.60
N LYS A 59 -1.50 -6.06 -22.60
CA LYS A 59 -0.18 -5.51 -22.91
C LYS A 59 0.89 -5.98 -21.93
N LEU A 60 0.57 -5.99 -20.63
CA LEU A 60 1.48 -6.46 -19.58
C LEU A 60 1.75 -7.97 -19.66
N LEU A 61 0.77 -8.77 -20.11
CA LEU A 61 0.97 -10.20 -20.35
C LEU A 61 1.86 -10.46 -21.58
N LYS A 62 1.67 -9.70 -22.66
CA LYS A 62 2.50 -9.82 -23.88
C LYS A 62 3.95 -9.42 -23.62
N SER A 63 4.18 -8.29 -22.96
CA SER A 63 5.54 -7.85 -22.58
C SER A 63 6.30 -8.91 -21.78
N ARG A 64 5.65 -9.51 -20.77
CA ARG A 64 6.31 -10.58 -19.99
C ARG A 64 6.58 -11.85 -20.80
N ALA A 65 5.70 -12.20 -21.74
CA ALA A 65 5.92 -13.36 -22.61
C ALA A 65 7.07 -13.13 -23.60
N GLU A 66 7.31 -11.88 -23.99
CA GLU A 66 8.45 -11.49 -24.82
C GLU A 66 9.75 -11.52 -24.02
N ASP A 67 9.74 -11.03 -22.77
CA ASP A 67 10.91 -11.08 -21.87
C ASP A 67 11.36 -12.53 -21.61
N ILE A 68 10.42 -13.45 -21.37
CA ILE A 68 10.71 -14.89 -21.17
C ILE A 68 11.31 -15.54 -22.43
N LYS A 69 10.93 -15.09 -23.63
CA LYS A 69 11.51 -15.59 -24.88
C LYS A 69 12.92 -15.06 -25.15
N ILE A 70 13.27 -13.91 -24.58
CA ILE A 70 14.60 -13.30 -24.72
C ILE A 70 15.59 -13.94 -23.73
N GLU A 71 15.16 -14.24 -22.50
CA GLU A 71 16.02 -14.89 -21.49
C GLU A 71 16.29 -16.38 -21.77
N GLY A 72 15.47 -17.03 -22.62
CA GLY A 72 15.62 -18.44 -22.97
C GLY A 72 16.54 -18.75 -24.16
N ARG A 73 17.37 -17.79 -24.61
CA ARG A 73 18.25 -17.93 -25.79
C ARG A 73 19.72 -17.78 -25.45
#